data_AF-A0A920TCJ2-F1
#
_entry.id   AF-A0A920TCJ2-F1
#
_cell.length_a   1.000
_cell.length_b   1.000
_cell.length_c   1.000
_cell.angle_alpha   90.00
_cell.angle_beta   90.00
_cell.angle_gamma   90.00
#
_symmetry.space_group_name_H-M   'P 1'
#
loop_
_entity.id
_entity.type
_entity.pdbx_description
1 polymer ?
#
loop_
_entity_poly.entity_id
_entity_poly.type
_entity_poly.pdbx_seq_one_letter_code
_entity_poly.pdbx_strand_id
1 'polypeptide(L)'
;MTTLAETFPRIRNYHVAVSEENGEVIFLRQVMEGDANKSYGIHVARLAGIPGPVISRAWDLLTELESSTKSEVVHKSTNPEGVQLPMLEPNMDISNEIKNLDIVSLTPIEAITKLYELQMKIKGNQD
;
A
#
# COMPACT_ATOMS: atom_id res chain seq x y z
N MET A 1 9.00 -9.51 -13.95
CA MET A 1 10.38 -9.53 -14.47
C MET A 1 11.09 -10.86 -14.20
N THR A 2 10.71 -11.60 -13.15
CA THR A 2 11.22 -12.95 -12.85
C THR A 2 10.71 -14.02 -13.84
N THR A 3 9.50 -13.87 -14.39
CA THR A 3 8.88 -14.87 -15.28
C THR A 3 9.53 -15.04 -16.66
N LEU A 4 10.46 -14.16 -17.05
CA LEU A 4 11.10 -14.24 -18.37
C LEU A 4 12.01 -15.47 -18.50
N ALA A 5 12.63 -15.89 -17.40
CA ALA A 5 13.43 -17.11 -17.34
C ALA A 5 12.58 -18.39 -17.58
N GLU A 6 11.27 -18.33 -17.35
CA GLU A 6 10.35 -19.45 -17.61
C GLU A 6 10.06 -19.62 -19.10
N THR A 7 10.17 -18.53 -19.88
CA THR A 7 9.84 -18.52 -21.31
C THR A 7 11.06 -18.73 -22.20
N PHE A 8 12.24 -18.28 -21.78
CA PHE A 8 13.45 -18.31 -22.61
C PHE A 8 14.55 -19.17 -21.98
N PRO A 9 14.98 -20.28 -22.61
CA PRO A 9 15.91 -21.25 -22.03
C PRO A 9 17.34 -20.73 -21.83
N ARG A 10 17.67 -19.55 -22.37
CA ARG A 10 18.98 -18.89 -22.20
C ARG A 10 18.99 -17.82 -21.12
N ILE A 11 17.86 -17.55 -20.47
CA ILE A 11 17.73 -16.53 -19.42
C ILE A 11 17.69 -17.24 -18.07
N ARG A 12 18.43 -16.69 -17.11
CA ARG A 12 18.47 -17.18 -15.72
C ARG A 12 18.35 -16.00 -14.76
N ASN A 13 17.62 -16.21 -13.67
CA ASN A 13 17.50 -15.22 -12.61
C ASN A 13 18.59 -15.45 -11.56
N TYR A 14 19.12 -14.33 -11.08
CA TYR A 14 20.06 -14.30 -9.96
C TYR A 14 19.65 -13.15 -9.03
N HIS A 15 19.92 -13.32 -7.74
CA HIS A 15 19.68 -12.31 -6.72
C HIS A 15 20.87 -12.22 -5.76
N VAL A 16 20.93 -11.14 -4.98
CA VAL A 16 21.92 -10.98 -3.91
C VAL A 16 21.34 -11.54 -2.62
N ALA A 17 22.10 -12.39 -1.93
CA ALA A 17 21.70 -13.01 -0.69
C ALA A 17 21.61 -11.99 0.46
N VAL A 18 20.57 -12.15 1.27
CA VAL A 18 20.20 -11.26 2.37
C VAL A 18 19.87 -12.11 3.60
N SER A 19 20.30 -11.63 4.77
CA SER A 19 19.94 -12.20 6.07
C SER A 19 19.10 -11.19 6.86
N GLU A 20 18.02 -11.66 7.50
CA GLU A 20 17.12 -10.85 8.33
C GLU A 20 17.26 -11.31 9.78
N GLU A 21 17.71 -10.41 10.66
CA GLU A 21 17.84 -10.69 12.10
C GLU A 21 17.34 -9.47 12.89
N ASN A 22 16.43 -9.67 13.84
CA ASN A 22 15.90 -8.60 14.72
C ASN A 22 15.35 -7.35 13.99
N GLY A 23 14.79 -7.50 12.79
CA GLY A 23 14.30 -6.37 11.98
C GLY A 23 15.42 -5.55 11.32
N GLU A 24 16.64 -6.10 11.29
CA GLU A 24 17.78 -5.59 10.55
C GLU A 24 18.09 -6.50 9.36
N VAL A 25 18.52 -5.88 8.27
CA VAL A 25 18.78 -6.53 6.99
C VAL A 25 20.27 -6.44 6.69
N ILE A 26 20.90 -7.60 6.56
CA ILE A 26 22.33 -7.73 6.28
C ILE A 26 22.51 -8.27 4.86
N PHE A 27 23.15 -7.49 3.99
CA PHE A 27 23.49 -7.90 2.63
C PHE A 27 24.77 -8.74 2.65
N LEU A 28 24.66 -10.02 2.30
CA LEU A 28 25.76 -10.98 2.35
C LEU A 28 26.76 -10.83 1.20
N ARG A 29 26.49 -9.92 0.24
CA ARG A 29 27.30 -9.67 -0.98
C ARG A 29 27.57 -10.92 -1.81
N GLN A 30 26.75 -11.94 -1.64
CA GLN A 30 26.81 -13.20 -2.37
C GLN A 30 25.70 -13.21 -3.42
N VAL A 31 26.03 -13.58 -4.65
CA VAL A 31 25.03 -13.76 -5.72
C VAL A 31 24.58 -15.22 -5.72
N MET A 32 23.27 -15.45 -5.73
CA MET A 32 22.66 -16.78 -5.77
C MET A 32 21.72 -16.91 -6.96
N GLU A 33 21.60 -18.12 -7.49
CA GLU A 33 20.66 -18.44 -8.57
C GLU A 33 19.22 -18.46 -8.02
N GLY A 34 18.27 -18.06 -8.86
CA GLY A 34 16.86 -17.98 -8.52
C GLY A 34 16.36 -16.55 -8.30
N ASP A 35 15.07 -16.45 -8.01
CA ASP A 35 14.35 -15.20 -7.83
C ASP A 35 14.53 -14.59 -6.44
N ALA A 36 14.40 -13.28 -6.34
CA ALA A 36 14.31 -12.60 -5.06
C ALA A 36 12.90 -12.75 -4.49
N ASN A 37 12.78 -13.30 -3.27
CA ASN A 37 11.49 -13.53 -2.61
C ASN A 37 10.87 -12.27 -1.97
N LYS A 38 11.67 -11.22 -1.75
CA LYS A 38 11.23 -9.99 -1.07
C LYS A 38 11.93 -8.76 -1.64
N SER A 39 11.28 -7.61 -1.50
CA SER A 39 11.83 -6.30 -1.82
C SER A 39 12.35 -5.61 -0.56
N TYR A 40 13.59 -5.12 -0.59
CA TYR A 40 14.27 -4.51 0.57
C TYR A 40 14.35 -2.97 0.51
N GLY A 41 13.53 -2.33 -0.34
CA GLY A 41 13.61 -0.88 -0.60
C GLY A 41 13.49 0.00 0.65
N ILE A 42 12.52 -0.29 1.52
CA ILE A 42 12.31 0.47 2.77
C ILE A 42 13.51 0.30 3.72
N HIS A 43 14.14 -0.88 3.74
CA HIS A 43 15.33 -1.15 4.54
C HIS A 43 16.54 -0.35 4.02
N VAL A 44 16.73 -0.28 2.71
CA VAL A 44 17.79 0.53 2.09
C VAL A 44 17.55 2.03 2.36
N ALA A 45 16.31 2.50 2.27
CA ALA A 45 15.93 3.87 2.63
C ALA A 45 16.28 4.21 4.09
N ARG A 46 16.03 3.28 5.02
CA ARG A 46 16.42 3.44 6.43
C ARG A 46 17.94 3.56 6.57
N LEU A 47 18.70 2.69 5.90
CA LEU A 47 20.17 2.73 5.90
C LEU A 47 20.73 4.02 5.27
N ALA A 48 20.02 4.59 4.29
CA ALA A 48 20.37 5.86 3.64
C ALA A 48 20.06 7.09 4.52
N GLY A 49 19.51 6.92 5.71
CA GLY A 49 19.22 8.01 6.64
C GLY A 49 17.96 8.79 6.31
N ILE A 50 17.02 8.20 5.57
CA ILE A 50 15.72 8.83 5.33
C ILE A 50 14.98 9.01 6.68
N PRO A 51 14.32 10.16 6.92
CA PRO A 51 13.67 10.44 8.20
C PRO A 51 12.67 9.36 8.64
N GLY A 52 12.69 9.04 9.94
CA GLY A 52 11.82 8.04 10.56
C GLY A 52 10.33 8.16 10.19
N PRO A 53 9.71 9.35 10.21
CA PRO A 53 8.30 9.50 9.81
C PRO A 53 8.00 9.06 8.37
N VAL A 54 8.96 9.25 7.45
CA VAL A 54 8.84 8.82 6.05
C VAL A 54 8.93 7.31 5.95
N ILE A 55 9.86 6.69 6.69
CA ILE A 55 9.99 5.23 6.77
C ILE A 55 8.74 4.58 7.34
N SER A 56 8.19 5.13 8.44
CA SER A 56 6.94 4.64 9.04
C SER A 56 5.79 4.70 8.05
N ARG A 57 5.59 5.84 7.38
CA ARG A 57 4.53 5.98 6.37
C ARG A 57 4.69 5.00 5.21
N ALA A 58 5.93 4.72 4.79
CA ALA A 58 6.19 3.74 3.73
C ALA A 58 5.79 2.31 4.14
N TRP A 59 5.99 1.94 5.41
CA TRP A 59 5.54 0.65 5.94
C TRP A 59 4.02 0.54 6.00
N ASP A 60 3.32 1.61 6.41
CA ASP A 60 1.86 1.65 6.42
C ASP A 60 1.29 1.44 5.01
N LEU A 61 1.85 2.16 4.03
CA LEU A 61 1.45 2.04 2.62
C LEU A 61 1.75 0.67 2.03
N LEU A 62 2.89 0.06 2.37
CA LEU A 62 3.21 -1.30 1.94
C LEU A 62 2.16 -2.30 2.45
N THR A 63 1.79 -2.18 3.72
CA THR A 63 0.77 -3.03 4.35
C THR A 63 -0.58 -2.88 3.65
N GLU A 64 -0.97 -1.64 3.32
CA GLU A 64 -2.19 -1.34 2.59
C GLU A 64 -2.17 -2.00 1.20
N LEU A 65 -1.12 -1.79 0.41
CA LEU A 65 -0.99 -2.35 -0.95
C LEU A 65 -0.97 -3.88 -0.98
N GLU A 66 -0.25 -4.51 -0.05
CA GLU A 66 -0.21 -5.98 0.05
C GLU A 66 -1.57 -6.56 0.44
N SER A 67 -2.37 -5.82 1.22
CA SER A 67 -3.74 -6.21 1.56
C SER A 67 -4.70 -6.08 0.36
N SER A 68 -4.61 -4.99 -0.42
CA SER A 68 -5.46 -4.76 -1.59
C SER A 68 -5.17 -5.73 -2.73
N THR A 69 -3.90 -6.13 -2.91
CA THR A 69 -3.49 -7.03 -4.01
C THR A 69 -4.06 -8.45 -3.84
N LYS A 70 -4.42 -8.87 -2.62
CA LYS A 70 -5.09 -10.17 -2.39
C LYS A 70 -6.51 -10.23 -2.97
N SER A 71 -7.14 -9.09 -3.24
CA SER A 71 -8.51 -9.02 -3.79
C SER A 71 -8.56 -8.93 -5.32
N GLU A 72 -7.45 -8.66 -6.01
CA GLU A 72 -7.42 -8.46 -7.47
C GLU A 72 -6.77 -9.59 -8.29
N VAL A 73 -6.48 -10.75 -7.68
CA VAL A 73 -5.93 -11.91 -8.42
C VAL A 73 -7.03 -12.69 -9.16
N VAL A 74 -7.84 -12.00 -9.95
CA VAL A 74 -8.69 -12.61 -10.97
C VAL A 74 -8.52 -11.81 -12.27
N HIS A 75 -7.69 -12.37 -13.16
CA HIS A 75 -7.54 -12.06 -14.57
C HIS A 75 -7.25 -10.61 -14.99
N LYS A 76 -6.03 -10.39 -15.50
CA LYS A 76 -5.86 -9.43 -16.59
C LYS A 76 -4.87 -9.93 -17.65
N SER A 77 -5.40 -10.70 -18.58
CA SER A 77 -4.83 -10.86 -19.92
C SER A 77 -5.01 -9.55 -20.69
N THR A 78 -3.89 -9.00 -21.14
CA THR A 78 -3.68 -8.20 -22.36
C THR A 78 -4.84 -7.37 -22.92
N ASN A 79 -4.77 -6.04 -22.76
CA ASN A 79 -5.07 -5.10 -23.84
C ASN A 79 -4.31 -3.77 -23.64
N PRO A 80 -3.65 -3.19 -24.66
CA PRO A 80 -2.91 -1.94 -24.56
C PRO A 80 -3.77 -0.77 -25.07
N GLU A 81 -4.84 -0.44 -24.35
CA GLU A 81 -5.53 0.84 -24.53
C GLU A 81 -5.79 1.43 -23.15
N GLY A 82 -5.55 2.74 -23.03
CA GLY A 82 -5.37 3.48 -21.79
C GLY A 82 -6.25 3.00 -20.64
N VAL A 83 -5.62 2.34 -19.67
CA VAL A 83 -6.23 2.06 -18.38
C VAL A 83 -6.20 3.37 -17.59
N GLN A 84 -7.26 4.17 -17.74
CA GLN A 84 -7.65 5.07 -16.67
C GLN A 84 -7.76 4.21 -15.41
N LEU A 85 -6.97 4.54 -14.39
CA LEU A 85 -7.22 4.00 -13.06
C LEU A 85 -8.70 4.29 -12.75
N PRO A 86 -9.47 3.33 -12.20
CA PRO A 86 -10.71 3.68 -11.54
C PRO A 86 -10.32 4.72 -10.49
N MET A 87 -10.76 5.96 -10.68
CA MET A 87 -10.67 6.96 -9.63
C MET A 87 -11.37 6.32 -8.43
N LEU A 88 -10.61 6.07 -7.36
CA LEU A 88 -11.19 5.83 -6.05
C LEU A 88 -12.07 7.06 -5.80
N GLU A 89 -13.39 6.93 -5.97
CA GLU A 89 -14.38 7.87 -5.49
C GLU A 89 -14.23 7.88 -3.96
N PRO A 90 -13.48 8.84 -3.37
CA PRO A 90 -13.14 8.75 -1.97
C PRO A 90 -14.33 9.32 -1.20
N ASN A 91 -15.37 8.53 -0.93
CA ASN A 91 -16.54 8.90 -0.11
C ASN A 91 -16.88 10.40 -0.22
N MET A 92 -17.06 10.92 -1.45
CA MET A 92 -17.17 12.37 -1.70
C MET A 92 -18.31 13.00 -0.90
N ASP A 93 -19.33 12.20 -0.56
CA ASP A 93 -20.48 12.61 0.24
C ASP A 93 -20.07 13.06 1.65
N ILE A 94 -19.29 12.25 2.37
CA ILE A 94 -18.89 12.52 3.76
C ILE A 94 -17.89 13.69 3.83
N SER A 95 -16.95 13.73 2.89
CA SER A 95 -15.93 14.78 2.87
C SER A 95 -16.50 16.16 2.54
N ASN A 96 -17.56 16.23 1.72
CA ASN A 96 -18.32 17.46 1.49
C ASN A 96 -19.20 17.83 2.70
N GLU A 97 -19.80 16.85 3.39
CA GLU A 97 -20.60 17.06 4.60
C GLU A 97 -19.77 17.68 5.74
N ILE A 98 -18.54 17.21 5.94
CA ILE A 98 -17.60 17.78 6.94
C ILE A 98 -17.16 19.19 6.56
N LYS A 99 -16.86 19.45 5.27
CA LYS A 99 -16.41 20.78 4.81
C LYS A 99 -17.48 21.87 5.00
N ASN A 100 -18.75 21.51 4.89
CA ASN A 100 -19.87 22.44 5.02
C ASN A 100 -20.43 22.52 6.44
N LEU A 101 -19.87 21.76 7.39
CA LEU A 101 -20.34 21.75 8.77
C LEU A 101 -19.86 23.01 9.48
N ASP A 102 -20.79 23.85 9.93
CA ASP A 102 -20.46 25.01 10.75
C ASP A 102 -20.22 24.57 12.21
N ILE A 103 -18.95 24.41 12.55
CA ILE A 103 -18.49 23.99 13.88
C ILE A 103 -18.83 25.04 14.95
N VAL A 104 -18.92 26.32 14.58
CA VAL A 104 -19.05 27.42 15.54
C VAL A 104 -20.48 27.56 16.05
N SER A 105 -21.47 27.20 15.23
CA SER A 105 -22.88 27.29 15.59
C SER A 105 -23.44 26.05 16.32
N LEU A 106 -22.70 24.94 16.34
CA LEU A 106 -23.20 23.68 16.90
C LEU A 106 -23.22 23.69 18.41
N THR A 107 -24.33 23.27 18.99
CA THR A 107 -24.36 22.94 20.41
C THR A 107 -23.58 21.65 20.68
N PRO A 108 -23.03 21.45 21.89
CA PRO A 108 -22.26 20.25 22.20
C PRO A 108 -23.02 18.94 21.95
N ILE A 109 -24.34 18.94 22.13
CA ILE A 109 -25.15 17.75 21.89
C ILE A 109 -25.35 17.48 20.40
N GLU A 110 -25.59 18.52 19.58
CA GLU A 110 -25.70 18.38 18.13
C GLU A 110 -24.39 17.92 17.50
N ALA A 111 -23.25 18.40 18.01
CA ALA A 111 -21.94 17.94 17.57
C ALA A 111 -21.75 16.43 17.83
N ILE A 112 -22.12 15.95 19.02
CA ILE A 112 -22.03 14.53 19.38
C ILE A 112 -22.96 13.69 18.50
N THR A 113 -24.20 14.15 18.26
CA THR A 113 -25.14 13.46 17.37
C THR A 113 -24.62 13.39 15.94
N LYS A 114 -24.07 14.49 15.41
CA LYS A 114 -23.48 14.52 14.06
C LYS A 114 -22.28 13.59 13.92
N LEU A 115 -21.41 13.52 14.92
CA LEU A 115 -20.28 12.59 14.93
C LEU A 115 -20.73 11.13 14.92
N TYR A 116 -21.81 10.81 15.65
CA TYR A 116 -22.38 9.47 15.66
C TYR A 116 -22.98 9.08 14.30
N GLU A 117 -23.70 9.99 13.64
CA GLU A 117 -24.23 9.79 12.28
C GLU A 117 -23.12 9.49 11.27
N LEU A 118 -22.03 10.29 11.30
CA LEU A 118 -20.87 10.09 10.44
C LEU A 118 -20.18 8.74 10.69
N GLN A 119 -20.05 8.34 11.96
CA GLN A 119 -19.48 7.04 12.32
C GLN A 119 -20.33 5.87 11.80
N MET A 120 -21.66 5.99 11.84
CA MET A 120 -22.58 4.98 11.31
C MET A 120 -22.48 4.87 9.79
N LYS A 121 -22.40 5.99 9.06
CA LYS A 121 -22.20 5.99 7.60
C LYS A 121 -20.90 5.28 7.19
N ILE A 122 -19.82 5.42 7.98
CA ILE A 122 -18.54 4.76 7.69
C ILE A 122 -18.60 3.26 8.01
N LYS A 123 -19.22 2.86 9.13
CA LYS A 123 -19.32 1.45 9.51
C LYS A 123 -20.31 0.64 8.67
N GLY A 124 -21.41 1.26 8.22
CA GLY A 124 -22.41 0.60 7.38
C GLY A 124 -21.98 0.35 5.93
N ASN A 125 -20.88 0.97 5.48
CA ASN A 125 -20.28 0.76 4.16
C ASN A 125 -19.13 -0.28 4.17
N GLN A 126 -18.91 -0.98 5.29
CA GLN A 126 -17.89 -2.04 5.41
C GLN A 126 -18.42 -3.48 5.30
N ASP A 127 -19.71 -3.67 4.95
CA ASP A 127 -20.30 -4.98 4.62
C ASP A 127 -20.48 -5.14 3.09
#